data_AF-A0A537PKJ9-F1
#
_entry.id   AF-A0A537PKJ9-F1
#
_cell.length_a   1.000
_cell.length_b   1.000
_cell.length_c   1.000
_cell.angle_alpha   90.00
_cell.angle_beta   90.00
_cell.angle_gamma   90.00
#
_symmetry.space_group_name_H-M   'P 1'
#
loop_
_entity.id
_entity.type
_entity.pdbx_description
1 polymer ?
#
loop_
_entity_poly.entity_id
_entity_poly.type
_entity_poly.pdbx_seq_one_letter_code
_entity_poly.pdbx_strand_id
1 'polypeptide(L)'
;MRPAEIAIAVDWAAGEGWNPGLGDAACFNTIDPEGFLIGELEGAPAATISCLNYDSAFAFLGFYLVRRDLRGRGYGANIRYGGTSAGMSRPPAGVVPLAKVPFATIEVDDARVFPAPRSAFLRAWISAPGHIGRALVRDGSLAAWGVIRPCRRGHKIGPLIADDRVAAEVVLAALVAAAGAREVFLDVPSVNAEAVALAQGHDFAPVFETARMYTGAIRPLALERVFGVTTFELG
;
A
#
# COMPACT_ATOMS: atom_id res chain seq x y z
N MET A 1 15.29 -9.55 12.61
CA MET A 1 15.34 -10.76 11.74
C MET A 1 16.37 -10.55 10.62
N ARG A 2 16.97 -11.62 10.09
CA ARG A 2 17.73 -11.60 8.82
C ARG A 2 16.75 -11.45 7.63
N PRO A 3 17.17 -10.95 6.46
CA PRO A 3 16.29 -10.82 5.28
C PRO A 3 15.55 -12.13 4.88
N ALA A 4 16.19 -13.29 5.09
CA ALA A 4 15.59 -14.60 4.84
C ALA A 4 14.44 -14.95 5.81
N GLU A 5 14.41 -14.36 7.00
CA GLU A 5 13.38 -14.58 8.01
C GLU A 5 12.16 -13.66 7.80
N ILE A 6 12.37 -12.47 7.19
CA ILE A 6 11.26 -11.60 6.73
C ILE A 6 10.41 -12.32 5.67
N ALA A 7 11.04 -13.14 4.82
CA ALA A 7 10.32 -13.96 3.84
C ALA A 7 9.33 -14.94 4.51
N ILE A 8 9.67 -15.50 5.67
CA ILE A 8 8.77 -16.37 6.45
C ILE A 8 7.51 -15.63 6.85
N ALA A 9 7.64 -14.39 7.36
CA ALA A 9 6.50 -13.56 7.70
C ALA A 9 5.62 -13.24 6.48
N VAL A 10 6.24 -12.93 5.33
CA VAL A 10 5.55 -12.66 4.06
C VAL A 10 4.87 -13.91 3.49
N ASP A 11 5.43 -15.11 3.70
CA ASP A 11 4.83 -16.41 3.37
C ASP A 11 3.61 -16.71 4.24
N TRP A 12 3.73 -16.53 5.56
CA TRP A 12 2.61 -16.73 6.48
C TRP A 12 1.47 -15.76 6.21
N ALA A 13 1.75 -14.49 5.93
CA ALA A 13 0.73 -13.51 5.54
C ALA A 13 -0.05 -13.98 4.31
N ALA A 14 0.62 -14.59 3.31
CA ALA A 14 -0.10 -15.15 2.17
C ALA A 14 -0.92 -16.39 2.48
N GLY A 15 -0.44 -17.27 3.38
CA GLY A 15 -1.24 -18.38 3.89
C GLY A 15 -2.57 -17.89 4.46
N GLU A 16 -2.56 -16.71 5.08
CA GLU A 16 -3.74 -16.01 5.63
C GLU A 16 -4.49 -15.14 4.62
N GLY A 17 -4.11 -15.15 3.33
CA GLY A 17 -4.78 -14.41 2.26
C GLY A 17 -4.36 -12.94 2.08
N TRP A 18 -3.30 -12.48 2.76
CA TRP A 18 -2.85 -11.08 2.70
C TRP A 18 -2.18 -10.70 1.37
N ASN A 19 -1.95 -11.64 0.46
CA ASN A 19 -1.45 -11.41 -0.91
C ASN A 19 -0.35 -10.33 -1.04
N PRO A 20 0.76 -10.42 -0.27
CA PRO A 20 1.84 -9.43 -0.36
C PRO A 20 2.59 -9.53 -1.71
N GLY A 21 3.26 -8.44 -2.09
CA GLY A 21 4.05 -8.35 -3.32
C GLY A 21 5.32 -9.18 -3.28
N LEU A 22 5.78 -9.63 -4.45
CA LEU A 22 6.95 -10.53 -4.55
C LEU A 22 8.28 -9.87 -4.13
N GLY A 23 8.38 -8.54 -4.23
CA GLY A 23 9.55 -7.74 -3.85
C GLY A 23 9.42 -7.00 -2.52
N ASP A 24 8.28 -7.15 -1.83
CA ASP A 24 7.92 -6.31 -0.67
C ASP A 24 8.91 -6.48 0.49
N ALA A 25 9.35 -7.73 0.77
CA ALA A 25 10.27 -8.05 1.88
C ALA A 25 11.58 -7.24 1.86
N ALA A 26 12.17 -7.05 0.67
CA ALA A 26 13.41 -6.29 0.52
C ALA A 26 13.23 -4.80 0.82
N CYS A 27 12.04 -4.25 0.51
CA CYS A 27 11.69 -2.86 0.79
C CYS A 27 11.39 -2.66 2.28
N PHE A 28 10.77 -3.65 2.93
CA PHE A 28 10.38 -3.52 4.34
C PHE A 28 11.60 -3.36 5.25
N ASN A 29 12.69 -4.05 4.94
CA ASN A 29 13.95 -3.99 5.68
C ASN A 29 14.62 -2.60 5.63
N THR A 30 14.19 -1.68 4.76
CA THR A 30 14.76 -0.32 4.69
C THR A 30 14.16 0.65 5.70
N ILE A 31 13.05 0.29 6.35
CA ILE A 31 12.37 1.16 7.34
C ILE A 31 13.04 0.99 8.70
N ASP A 32 12.99 -0.23 9.24
CA ASP A 32 13.59 -0.59 10.51
C ASP A 32 14.09 -2.04 10.38
N PRO A 33 15.42 -2.25 10.21
CA PRO A 33 16.00 -3.59 10.07
C PRO A 33 15.78 -4.48 11.31
N GLU A 34 15.51 -3.89 12.47
CA GLU A 34 15.30 -4.61 13.73
C GLU A 34 13.81 -4.80 14.06
N GLY A 35 12.92 -4.09 13.38
CA GLY A 35 11.50 -4.08 13.69
C GLY A 35 10.71 -5.32 13.23
N PHE A 36 11.35 -6.35 12.69
CA PHE A 36 10.73 -7.67 12.45
C PHE A 36 11.22 -8.70 13.49
N LEU A 37 10.28 -9.21 14.29
CA LEU A 37 10.54 -10.14 15.40
C LEU A 37 9.88 -11.50 15.14
N ILE A 38 10.64 -12.58 15.37
CA ILE A 38 10.18 -13.97 15.24
C ILE A 38 10.13 -14.58 16.64
N GLY A 39 9.00 -15.17 17.01
CA GLY A 39 8.88 -16.02 18.19
C GLY A 39 9.11 -17.47 17.78
N GLU A 40 9.98 -18.17 18.48
CA GLU A 40 10.26 -19.60 18.25
C GLU A 40 9.68 -20.46 19.38
N LEU A 41 9.24 -21.68 19.04
CA LEU A 41 8.87 -22.73 19.98
C LEU A 41 9.65 -24.00 19.60
N GLU A 42 10.40 -24.56 20.55
CA GLU A 42 11.25 -25.76 20.35
C GLU A 42 12.24 -25.63 19.17
N GLY A 43 12.73 -24.42 18.90
CA GLY A 43 13.70 -24.14 17.82
C GLY A 43 13.08 -24.02 16.43
N ALA A 44 11.75 -23.98 16.33
CA ALA A 44 11.03 -23.69 15.09
C ALA A 44 10.26 -22.36 15.18
N PRO A 45 10.20 -21.55 14.10
CA PRO A 45 9.35 -20.36 14.05
C PRO A 45 7.88 -20.67 14.37
N ALA A 46 7.30 -19.93 15.32
CA ALA A 46 5.94 -20.12 15.81
C ALA A 46 5.06 -18.84 15.77
N ALA A 47 5.66 -17.64 15.74
CA ALA A 47 4.95 -16.37 15.61
C ALA A 47 5.81 -15.33 14.88
N THR A 48 5.17 -14.39 14.17
CA THR A 48 5.84 -13.21 13.60
C THR A 48 5.09 -11.95 14.02
N ILE A 49 5.82 -10.89 14.34
CA ILE A 49 5.28 -9.56 14.57
C ILE A 49 6.20 -8.54 13.91
N SER A 50 5.64 -7.53 13.24
CA SER A 50 6.41 -6.37 12.82
C SER A 50 6.05 -5.18 13.69
N CYS A 51 7.04 -4.59 14.35
CA CYS A 51 6.95 -3.33 15.07
C CYS A 51 8.06 -2.42 14.53
N LEU A 52 7.73 -1.63 13.52
CA LEU A 52 8.69 -0.85 12.75
C LEU A 52 8.68 0.59 13.23
N ASN A 53 9.80 1.06 13.79
CA ASN A 53 9.93 2.46 14.16
C ASN A 53 10.29 3.27 12.91
N TYR A 54 9.45 4.22 12.53
CA TYR A 54 9.76 5.14 11.43
C TYR A 54 10.62 6.30 11.93
N ASP A 55 10.30 6.82 13.11
CA ASP A 55 11.06 7.84 13.82
C ASP A 55 10.80 7.76 15.33
N SER A 56 11.32 8.73 16.10
CA SER A 56 11.13 8.78 17.56
C SER A 56 9.69 9.08 18.00
N ALA A 57 8.79 9.43 17.08
CA ALA A 57 7.41 9.82 17.33
C ALA A 57 6.39 8.82 16.76
N PHE A 58 6.77 7.93 15.84
CA PHE A 58 5.88 6.97 15.21
C PHE A 58 6.52 5.59 15.01
N ALA A 59 5.80 4.58 15.48
CA ALA A 59 6.06 3.17 15.18
C ALA A 59 4.79 2.52 14.62
N PHE A 60 4.96 1.62 13.66
CA PHE A 60 3.89 0.84 13.05
C PHE A 60 3.97 -0.61 13.51
N LEU A 61 2.87 -1.12 14.06
CA LEU A 61 2.73 -2.55 14.37
C LEU A 61 1.90 -3.23 13.27
N GLY A 62 2.53 -4.10 12.48
CA GLY A 62 1.88 -5.01 11.52
C GLY A 62 1.86 -6.45 12.05
N PHE A 63 1.16 -7.35 11.35
CA PHE A 63 0.94 -8.75 11.79
C PHE A 63 0.17 -8.93 13.12
N TYR A 64 -0.61 -7.94 13.55
CA TYR A 64 -1.35 -7.99 14.81
C TYR A 64 -2.85 -8.33 14.62
N LEU A 65 -3.29 -9.50 15.11
CA LEU A 65 -4.70 -9.93 15.12
C LEU A 65 -5.40 -9.60 16.45
N VAL A 66 -6.62 -9.04 16.39
CA VAL A 66 -7.43 -8.66 17.57
C VAL A 66 -8.81 -9.34 17.59
N ARG A 67 -9.29 -9.54 18.83
CA ARG A 67 -10.52 -10.20 19.30
C ARG A 67 -11.80 -9.80 18.54
N ARG A 68 -12.64 -10.79 18.27
CA ARG A 68 -13.80 -10.72 17.35
C ARG A 68 -14.91 -9.75 17.79
N ASP A 69 -14.99 -9.44 19.07
CA ASP A 69 -16.06 -8.65 19.71
C ASP A 69 -15.87 -7.12 19.64
N LEU A 70 -14.71 -6.66 19.14
CA LEU A 70 -14.40 -5.24 18.97
C LEU A 70 -14.45 -4.78 17.50
N ARG A 71 -14.84 -5.67 16.58
CA ARG A 71 -14.95 -5.40 15.13
C ARG A 71 -16.26 -4.69 14.78
N GLY A 72 -16.33 -4.04 13.61
CA GLY A 72 -17.57 -3.50 13.05
C GLY A 72 -17.97 -2.07 13.46
N ARG A 73 -17.03 -1.24 13.95
CA ARG A 73 -17.31 0.15 14.38
C ARG A 73 -16.73 1.24 13.47
N GLY A 74 -16.19 0.87 12.31
CA GLY A 74 -15.80 1.80 11.24
C GLY A 74 -14.53 2.63 11.48
N TYR A 75 -13.89 2.55 12.65
CA TYR A 75 -12.64 3.27 12.91
C TYR A 75 -11.45 2.49 12.33
N GLY A 76 -10.86 3.02 11.25
CA GLY A 76 -9.63 2.50 10.65
C GLY A 76 -9.81 1.34 9.66
N ALA A 77 -11.02 0.98 9.25
CA ALA A 77 -11.20 -0.15 8.36
C ALA A 77 -10.57 0.09 6.97
N ASN A 78 -9.64 -0.77 6.56
CA ASN A 78 -9.16 -0.85 5.18
C ASN A 78 -9.66 -2.14 4.55
N ILE A 79 -10.25 -2.02 3.36
CA ILE A 79 -10.85 -3.13 2.65
C ILE A 79 -10.02 -3.36 1.39
N ARG A 80 -9.51 -4.58 1.22
CA ARG A 80 -8.96 -4.98 -0.07
C ARG A 80 -10.08 -5.26 -1.03
N TYR A 81 -10.05 -4.55 -2.15
CA TYR A 81 -10.86 -4.82 -3.32
C TYR A 81 -10.04 -5.59 -4.35
N GLY A 82 -10.65 -6.56 -5.03
CA GLY A 82 -10.02 -7.35 -6.08
C GLY A 82 -10.97 -7.63 -7.24
N GLY A 83 -10.47 -7.62 -8.46
CA GLY A 83 -11.28 -7.91 -9.64
C GLY A 83 -10.47 -8.05 -10.93
N THR A 84 -11.16 -8.43 -12.00
CA THR A 84 -10.57 -8.50 -13.34
C THR A 84 -10.62 -7.13 -13.98
N SER A 85 -9.48 -6.62 -14.42
CA SER A 85 -9.45 -5.40 -15.23
C SER A 85 -9.77 -5.75 -16.68
N ALA A 86 -11.00 -5.48 -17.13
CA ALA A 86 -11.33 -5.52 -18.54
C ALA A 86 -10.40 -4.55 -19.28
N GLY A 87 -9.64 -5.06 -20.26
CA GLY A 87 -8.44 -4.42 -20.82
C GLY A 87 -8.53 -2.91 -21.02
N MET A 88 -8.00 -2.15 -20.06
CA MET A 88 -7.82 -0.71 -20.17
C MET A 88 -6.71 -0.45 -21.19
N SER A 89 -7.12 0.02 -22.35
CA SER A 89 -6.37 -0.17 -23.60
C SER A 89 -5.39 0.98 -23.94
N ARG A 90 -5.34 2.06 -23.15
CA ARG A 90 -4.28 3.08 -23.29
C ARG A 90 -4.11 3.95 -22.04
N PRO A 91 -2.88 4.31 -21.62
CA PRO A 91 -2.66 5.31 -20.59
C PRO A 91 -3.26 6.66 -21.05
N PRO A 92 -4.05 7.33 -20.19
CA PRO A 92 -4.59 8.66 -20.49
C PRO A 92 -3.47 9.67 -20.74
N ALA A 93 -3.76 10.70 -21.55
CA ALA A 93 -2.82 11.80 -21.78
C ALA A 93 -2.47 12.50 -20.47
N GLY A 94 -1.22 12.97 -20.34
CA GLY A 94 -0.75 13.69 -19.14
C GLY A 94 -0.18 12.80 -18.03
N VAL A 95 -0.20 11.47 -18.17
CA VAL A 95 0.46 10.56 -17.22
C VAL A 95 1.92 10.32 -17.63
N VAL A 96 2.82 10.47 -16.67
CA VAL A 96 4.26 10.21 -16.83
C VAL A 96 4.72 9.04 -15.94
N PRO A 97 5.84 8.38 -16.28
CA PRO A 97 6.50 7.48 -15.34
C PRO A 97 6.86 8.24 -14.05
N LEU A 98 6.56 7.65 -12.88
CA LEU A 98 6.82 8.27 -11.58
C LEU A 98 8.31 8.61 -11.41
N ALA A 99 9.20 7.79 -11.97
CA ALA A 99 10.65 8.03 -11.97
C ALA A 99 11.08 9.33 -12.69
N LYS A 100 10.21 9.97 -13.48
CA LYS A 100 10.47 11.27 -14.11
C LYS A 100 10.03 12.46 -13.24
N VAL A 101 9.32 12.21 -12.16
CA VAL A 101 8.91 13.25 -11.20
C VAL A 101 10.06 13.46 -10.22
N PRO A 102 10.43 14.72 -9.89
CA PRO A 102 11.41 14.99 -8.85
C PRO A 102 11.01 14.30 -7.54
N PHE A 103 11.92 13.52 -6.95
CA PHE A 103 11.60 12.71 -5.78
C PHE A 103 11.12 13.55 -4.59
N ALA A 104 11.68 14.75 -4.40
CA ALA A 104 11.24 15.69 -3.37
C ALA A 104 9.75 16.06 -3.50
N THR A 105 9.20 16.11 -4.72
CA THR A 105 7.77 16.37 -4.94
C THR A 105 6.91 15.20 -4.44
N ILE A 106 7.38 13.96 -4.62
CA ILE A 106 6.70 12.75 -4.12
C ILE A 106 6.77 12.70 -2.59
N GLU A 107 7.92 13.02 -1.99
CA GLU A 107 8.08 13.07 -0.52
C GLU A 107 7.15 14.08 0.13
N VAL A 108 7.05 15.29 -0.44
CA VAL A 108 6.16 16.34 0.06
C VAL A 108 4.70 15.91 -0.01
N ASP A 109 4.29 15.25 -1.10
CA ASP A 109 2.91 14.79 -1.22
C ASP A 109 2.61 13.59 -0.30
N ASP A 110 3.55 12.65 -0.14
CA ASP A 110 3.42 11.50 0.78
C ASP A 110 3.27 11.93 2.25
N ALA A 111 4.03 12.94 2.68
CA ALA A 111 3.98 13.47 4.04
C ALA A 111 2.61 14.08 4.44
N ARG A 112 1.72 14.32 3.46
CA ARG A 112 0.35 14.78 3.72
C ARG A 112 -0.58 13.64 4.11
N VAL A 113 -0.26 12.42 3.69
CA VAL A 113 -1.15 11.25 3.80
C VAL A 113 -0.58 10.16 4.70
N PHE A 114 0.71 10.21 5.02
CA PHE A 114 1.38 9.25 5.90
C PHE A 114 1.93 9.96 7.16
N PRO A 115 1.86 9.33 8.35
CA PRO A 115 2.18 10.00 9.62
C PRO A 115 3.66 10.29 9.86
N ALA A 116 4.58 9.63 9.14
CA ALA A 116 6.02 9.75 9.34
C ALA A 116 6.80 9.86 8.01
N PRO A 117 7.97 10.52 7.97
CA PRO A 117 8.84 10.49 6.79
C PRO A 117 9.26 9.06 6.47
N ARG A 118 9.18 8.66 5.21
CA ARG A 118 9.54 7.31 4.75
C ARG A 118 10.35 7.32 3.44
N SER A 119 11.26 8.27 3.33
CA SER A 119 12.06 8.54 2.12
C SER A 119 12.84 7.33 1.61
N ALA A 120 13.58 6.65 2.49
CA ALA A 120 14.36 5.47 2.11
C ALA A 120 13.45 4.36 1.55
N PHE A 121 12.33 4.12 2.23
CA PHE A 121 11.31 3.19 1.79
C PHE A 121 10.71 3.58 0.44
N LEU A 122 10.29 4.83 0.24
CA LEU A 122 9.71 5.27 -1.05
C LEU A 122 10.71 5.12 -2.21
N ARG A 123 12.00 5.41 -1.99
CA ARG A 123 13.04 5.17 -3.02
C ARG A 123 13.13 3.69 -3.38
N ALA A 124 13.21 2.83 -2.36
CA ALA A 124 13.25 1.38 -2.58
C ALA A 124 11.98 0.90 -3.28
N TRP A 125 10.81 1.34 -2.82
CA TRP A 125 9.50 0.95 -3.33
C TRP A 125 9.27 1.34 -4.79
N ILE A 126 9.69 2.54 -5.19
CA ILE A 126 9.50 3.05 -6.56
C ILE A 126 10.50 2.40 -7.53
N SER A 127 11.69 2.03 -7.07
CA SER A 127 12.76 1.47 -7.91
C SER A 127 12.84 -0.05 -7.89
N ALA A 128 12.07 -0.73 -7.04
CA ALA A 128 12.10 -2.18 -6.91
C ALA A 128 11.80 -2.88 -8.25
N PRO A 129 12.52 -3.97 -8.58
CA PRO A 129 12.27 -4.73 -9.80
C PRO A 129 10.81 -5.18 -9.91
N GLY A 130 10.18 -4.91 -11.07
CA GLY A 130 8.78 -5.24 -11.33
C GLY A 130 7.77 -4.23 -10.78
N HIS A 131 8.21 -3.23 -10.00
CA HIS A 131 7.34 -2.13 -9.58
C HIS A 131 7.26 -1.10 -10.69
N ILE A 132 6.04 -0.65 -10.99
CA ILE A 132 5.78 0.33 -12.05
C ILE A 132 5.07 1.52 -11.43
N GLY A 133 5.74 2.66 -11.39
CA GLY A 133 5.17 3.92 -10.91
C GLY A 133 4.60 4.78 -12.04
N ARG A 134 3.45 5.42 -11.79
CA ARG A 134 2.83 6.42 -12.68
C ARG A 134 2.40 7.65 -11.89
N ALA A 135 2.45 8.81 -12.53
CA ALA A 135 2.02 10.08 -11.96
C ALA A 135 1.26 10.92 -12.99
N LEU A 136 0.21 11.58 -12.54
CA LEU A 136 -0.49 12.64 -13.25
C LEU A 136 -0.01 13.98 -12.70
N VAL A 137 0.54 14.83 -13.57
CA VAL A 137 0.95 16.19 -13.22
C VAL A 137 -0.03 17.17 -13.87
N ARG A 138 -0.63 18.05 -13.06
CA ARG A 138 -1.49 19.16 -13.51
C ARG A 138 -0.92 20.46 -12.98
N ASP A 139 -0.78 21.45 -13.85
CA ASP A 139 -0.29 22.80 -13.47
C ASP A 139 1.01 22.78 -12.66
N GLY A 140 1.92 21.86 -13.01
CA GLY A 140 3.21 21.69 -12.33
C GLY A 140 3.16 20.96 -10.97
N SER A 141 1.99 20.51 -10.53
CA SER A 141 1.78 19.81 -9.25
C SER A 141 1.37 18.34 -9.45
N LEU A 142 1.73 17.48 -8.50
CA LEU A 142 1.28 16.08 -8.46
C LEU A 142 -0.21 16.02 -8.16
N ALA A 143 -1.02 15.79 -9.19
CA ALA A 143 -2.47 15.62 -9.04
C ALA A 143 -2.83 14.18 -8.62
N ALA A 144 -2.03 13.20 -9.04
CA ALA A 144 -2.12 11.83 -8.57
C ALA A 144 -0.84 11.04 -8.84
N TRP A 145 -0.59 10.01 -8.06
CA TRP A 145 0.48 9.05 -8.32
C TRP A 145 0.21 7.70 -7.65
N GLY A 146 0.86 6.66 -8.14
CA GLY A 146 0.79 5.36 -7.52
C GLY A 146 1.80 4.36 -8.09
N VAL A 147 1.83 3.19 -7.47
CA VAL A 147 2.72 2.09 -7.85
C VAL A 147 1.91 0.81 -7.97
N ILE A 148 2.12 0.07 -9.07
CA ILE A 148 1.60 -1.28 -9.27
C ILE A 148 2.76 -2.28 -9.26
N ARG A 149 2.55 -3.44 -8.66
CA ARG A 149 3.57 -4.48 -8.52
C ARG A 149 2.97 -5.89 -8.61
N PRO A 150 3.71 -6.90 -9.09
CA PRO A 150 3.26 -8.28 -9.05
C PRO A 150 3.15 -8.78 -7.60
N CYS A 151 2.08 -9.51 -7.31
CA CYS A 151 1.88 -10.24 -6.05
C CYS A 151 1.62 -11.72 -6.35
N ARG A 152 1.47 -12.55 -5.32
CA ARG A 152 1.27 -14.01 -5.50
C ARG A 152 0.12 -14.34 -6.44
N ARG A 153 -0.95 -13.54 -6.38
CA ARG A 153 -2.06 -13.57 -7.33
C ARG A 153 -2.26 -12.18 -7.93
N GLY A 154 -2.19 -12.07 -9.26
CA GLY A 154 -2.41 -10.81 -9.97
C GLY A 154 -1.39 -9.71 -9.66
N HIS A 155 -1.86 -8.46 -9.67
CA HIS A 155 -1.07 -7.28 -9.34
C HIS A 155 -1.73 -6.49 -8.22
N LYS A 156 -0.91 -5.85 -7.39
CA LYS A 156 -1.37 -4.99 -6.31
C LYS A 156 -0.98 -3.55 -6.58
N ILE A 157 -1.92 -2.64 -6.33
CA ILE A 157 -1.70 -1.20 -6.42
C ILE A 157 -1.59 -0.64 -5.01
N GLY A 158 -0.49 0.08 -4.75
CA GLY A 158 -0.22 0.67 -3.46
C GLY A 158 1.14 1.41 -3.44
N PRO A 159 1.17 2.71 -3.06
CA PRO A 159 0.00 3.54 -2.80
C PRO A 159 -0.74 3.91 -4.11
N LEU A 160 -1.97 4.41 -3.97
CA LEU A 160 -2.65 5.24 -4.96
C LEU A 160 -3.13 6.51 -4.26
N ILE A 161 -2.51 7.64 -4.59
CA ILE A 161 -2.74 8.94 -3.96
C ILE A 161 -3.21 9.91 -5.03
N ALA A 162 -4.26 10.69 -4.76
CA ALA A 162 -4.83 11.62 -5.73
C ALA A 162 -5.53 12.81 -5.07
N ASP A 163 -5.64 13.93 -5.80
CA ASP A 163 -6.45 15.09 -5.44
C ASP A 163 -7.94 14.78 -5.46
N ASP A 164 -8.38 13.95 -6.41
CA ASP A 164 -9.77 13.61 -6.65
C ASP A 164 -9.90 12.23 -7.33
N ARG A 165 -11.14 11.71 -7.40
CA ARG A 165 -11.43 10.40 -8.01
C ARG A 165 -11.08 10.34 -9.50
N VAL A 166 -11.22 11.44 -10.23
CA VAL A 166 -10.91 11.49 -11.67
C VAL A 166 -9.40 11.34 -11.90
N ALA A 167 -8.59 11.96 -11.07
CA ALA A 167 -7.14 11.82 -11.10
C ALA A 167 -6.70 10.41 -10.68
N ALA A 168 -7.34 9.82 -9.65
CA ALA A 168 -7.10 8.45 -9.21
C ALA A 168 -7.40 7.44 -10.33
N GLU A 169 -8.55 7.57 -10.99
CA GLU A 169 -8.99 6.78 -12.14
C GLU A 169 -7.95 6.80 -13.28
N VAL A 170 -7.44 7.99 -13.61
CA VAL A 170 -6.43 8.17 -14.66
C VAL A 170 -5.13 7.42 -14.34
N VAL A 171 -4.66 7.50 -13.10
CA VAL A 171 -3.44 6.81 -12.67
C VAL A 171 -3.65 5.31 -12.55
N LEU A 172 -4.79 4.86 -12.00
CA LEU A 172 -5.21 3.45 -11.96
C LEU A 172 -5.17 2.84 -13.37
N ALA A 173 -5.79 3.50 -14.34
CA ALA A 173 -5.79 3.08 -15.73
C ALA A 173 -4.38 2.94 -16.32
N ALA A 174 -3.54 3.95 -16.09
CA ALA A 174 -2.16 3.95 -16.58
C ALA A 174 -1.29 2.88 -15.93
N LEU A 175 -1.51 2.57 -14.65
CA LEU A 175 -0.78 1.52 -13.92
C LEU A 175 -1.12 0.14 -14.46
N VAL A 176 -2.41 -0.19 -14.54
CA VAL A 176 -2.88 -1.50 -15.03
C VAL A 176 -2.46 -1.72 -16.48
N ALA A 177 -2.62 -0.70 -17.34
CA ALA A 177 -2.18 -0.78 -18.73
C ALA A 177 -0.67 -1.01 -18.85
N ALA A 178 0.13 -0.32 -18.02
CA ALA A 178 1.58 -0.48 -18.04
C ALA A 178 2.07 -1.84 -17.54
N ALA A 179 1.37 -2.44 -16.57
CA ALA A 179 1.68 -3.77 -16.06
C ALA A 179 1.12 -4.90 -16.95
N GLY A 180 0.21 -4.60 -17.88
CA GLY A 180 -0.58 -5.63 -18.55
C GLY A 180 -1.38 -6.47 -17.55
N ALA A 181 -1.76 -5.88 -16.41
CA ALA A 181 -2.44 -6.58 -15.35
C ALA A 181 -3.84 -6.99 -15.82
N ARG A 182 -4.22 -8.24 -15.52
CA ARG A 182 -5.58 -8.77 -15.76
C ARG A 182 -6.38 -8.87 -14.48
N GLU A 183 -5.68 -9.02 -13.37
CA GLU A 183 -6.25 -9.13 -12.04
C GLU A 183 -5.54 -8.15 -11.13
N VAL A 184 -6.31 -7.31 -10.45
CA VAL A 184 -5.84 -6.15 -9.72
C VAL A 184 -6.41 -6.16 -8.30
N PHE A 185 -5.57 -5.80 -7.33
CA PHE A 185 -5.94 -5.63 -5.93
C PHE A 185 -5.60 -4.22 -5.45
N LEU A 186 -6.53 -3.61 -4.70
CA LEU A 186 -6.40 -2.26 -4.16
C LEU A 186 -6.86 -2.25 -2.69
N ASP A 187 -6.02 -1.76 -1.80
CA ASP A 187 -6.32 -1.68 -0.36
C ASP A 187 -6.91 -0.29 -0.03
N VAL A 188 -8.23 -0.20 0.09
CA VAL A 188 -8.97 1.07 0.18
C VAL A 188 -9.30 1.42 1.63
N PRO A 189 -8.99 2.65 2.11
CA PRO A 189 -9.53 3.15 3.37
C PRO A 189 -11.05 3.32 3.26
N SER A 190 -11.82 2.59 4.06
CA SER A 190 -13.30 2.63 4.02
C SER A 190 -13.88 4.02 4.35
N VAL A 191 -13.11 4.87 5.05
CA VAL A 191 -13.47 6.24 5.37
C VAL A 191 -13.42 7.18 4.16
N ASN A 192 -12.75 6.78 3.08
CA ASN A 192 -12.70 7.54 1.83
C ASN A 192 -13.78 7.02 0.87
N ALA A 193 -14.96 7.65 0.88
CA ALA A 193 -16.09 7.25 0.05
C ALA A 193 -15.78 7.29 -1.46
N GLU A 194 -14.97 8.24 -1.92
CA GLU A 194 -14.56 8.32 -3.33
C GLU A 194 -13.63 7.17 -3.72
N ALA A 195 -12.78 6.71 -2.80
CA ALA A 195 -11.95 5.52 -3.03
C ALA A 195 -12.75 4.23 -3.07
N VAL A 196 -13.78 4.11 -2.22
CA VAL A 196 -14.74 3.00 -2.28
C VAL A 196 -15.51 3.03 -3.60
N ALA A 197 -16.00 4.20 -4.01
CA ALA A 197 -16.70 4.37 -5.28
C ALA A 197 -15.80 4.08 -6.50
N LEU A 198 -14.51 4.41 -6.43
CA LEU A 198 -13.53 4.03 -7.44
C LEU A 198 -13.46 2.50 -7.58
N ALA A 199 -13.21 1.79 -6.48
CA ALA A 199 -13.08 0.33 -6.53
C ALA A 199 -14.36 -0.36 -7.03
N GLN A 200 -15.53 0.07 -6.54
CA GLN A 200 -16.82 -0.47 -6.96
C GLN A 200 -17.15 -0.15 -8.42
N GLY A 201 -16.77 1.03 -8.92
CA GLY A 201 -16.97 1.43 -10.31
C GLY A 201 -16.17 0.60 -11.33
N HIS A 202 -15.14 -0.12 -10.88
CA HIS A 202 -14.36 -1.08 -11.68
C HIS A 202 -14.79 -2.54 -11.45
N ASP A 203 -15.96 -2.76 -10.83
CA ASP A 203 -16.45 -4.09 -10.44
C ASP A 203 -15.46 -4.87 -9.54
N PHE A 204 -14.60 -4.17 -8.81
CA PHE A 204 -13.78 -4.83 -7.80
C PHE A 204 -14.67 -5.17 -6.60
N ALA A 205 -14.52 -6.40 -6.11
CA ALA A 205 -15.26 -6.89 -4.95
C ALA A 205 -14.39 -6.82 -3.69
N PRO A 206 -14.96 -6.58 -2.50
CA PRO A 206 -14.24 -6.70 -1.25
C PRO A 206 -13.83 -8.17 -1.03
N VAL A 207 -12.54 -8.41 -0.78
CA VAL A 207 -11.96 -9.76 -0.60
C VAL A 207 -11.22 -9.93 0.73
N PHE A 208 -10.92 -8.84 1.44
CA PHE A 208 -10.24 -8.86 2.73
C PHE A 208 -10.50 -7.56 3.51
N GLU A 209 -10.52 -7.61 4.84
CA GLU A 209 -10.72 -6.41 5.68
C GLU A 209 -9.73 -6.41 6.85
N THR A 210 -9.20 -5.23 7.17
CA THR A 210 -8.35 -4.96 8.34
C THR A 210 -8.80 -3.69 9.04
N ALA A 211 -8.35 -3.47 10.28
CA ALA A 211 -8.51 -2.21 10.98
C ALA A 211 -7.14 -1.58 11.27
N ARG A 212 -7.03 -0.27 11.05
CA ARG A 212 -5.91 0.58 11.42
C ARG A 212 -6.16 1.15 12.82
N MET A 213 -5.23 0.90 13.72
CA MET A 213 -5.33 1.28 15.12
C MET A 213 -4.10 2.12 15.51
N TYR A 214 -4.29 3.05 16.45
CA TYR A 214 -3.22 3.88 17.00
C TYR A 214 -3.28 3.83 18.53
N THR A 215 -2.13 3.74 19.17
CA THR A 215 -1.99 3.74 20.65
C THR A 215 -1.88 5.16 21.22
N GLY A 216 -1.76 6.17 20.36
CA GLY A 216 -1.66 7.58 20.72
C GLY A 216 -2.23 8.48 19.62
N ALA A 217 -2.24 9.78 19.87
CA ALA A 217 -2.68 10.76 18.89
C ALA A 217 -1.73 10.78 17.68
N ILE A 218 -2.30 10.82 16.48
CA ILE A 218 -1.57 11.05 15.24
C ILE A 218 -1.83 12.46 14.75
N ARG A 219 -0.90 12.99 13.96
CA ARG A 219 -1.15 14.22 13.18
C ARG A 219 -2.35 14.02 12.25
N PRO A 220 -3.11 15.09 11.94
CA PRO A 220 -4.11 15.05 10.88
C PRO A 220 -3.47 14.59 9.55
N LEU A 221 -4.16 13.68 8.86
CA LEU A 221 -3.77 13.15 7.55
C LEU A 221 -4.86 13.48 6.54
N ALA A 222 -4.45 13.80 5.32
CA ALA A 222 -5.34 14.02 4.19
C ALA A 222 -5.87 12.69 3.62
N LEU A 223 -6.62 11.92 4.44
CA LEU A 223 -7.10 10.58 4.09
C LEU A 223 -8.03 10.57 2.87
N GLU A 224 -8.70 11.68 2.58
CA GLU A 224 -9.49 11.90 1.37
C GLU A 224 -8.67 11.75 0.08
N ARG A 225 -7.34 11.89 0.17
CA ARG A 225 -6.43 11.69 -0.96
C ARG A 225 -5.96 10.24 -1.14
N VAL A 226 -6.22 9.37 -0.15
CA VAL A 226 -5.72 8.00 -0.16
C VAL A 226 -6.77 7.11 -0.82
N PHE A 227 -6.52 6.75 -2.08
CA PHE A 227 -7.34 5.81 -2.84
C PHE A 227 -6.87 4.36 -2.71
N GLY A 228 -5.59 4.17 -2.38
CA GLY A 228 -5.01 2.89 -2.01
C GLY A 228 -3.89 3.10 -1.01
N VAL A 229 -3.94 2.42 0.14
CA VAL A 229 -2.81 2.42 1.07
C VAL A 229 -1.60 1.74 0.43
N THR A 230 -0.40 2.08 0.89
CA THR A 230 0.83 1.51 0.32
C THR A 230 0.82 -0.01 0.43
N THR A 231 0.61 -0.50 1.65
CA THR A 231 0.45 -1.92 1.95
C THR A 231 -0.06 -2.11 3.38
N PHE A 232 -0.73 -3.23 3.68
CA PHE A 232 -1.23 -3.50 5.04
C PHE A 232 -0.12 -3.77 6.06
N GLU A 233 1.03 -4.24 5.59
CA GLU A 233 2.17 -4.66 6.39
C GLU A 233 2.95 -3.47 6.97
N LEU A 234 2.79 -2.27 6.41
CA LEU A 234 3.54 -1.06 6.75
C LEU A 234 2.66 0.19 6.91
N GLY A 235 1.37 0.10 6.58
CA GLY A 235 0.48 1.26 6.50
C GLY A 235 0.52 1.99 5.16
#